data_AF-A0A968IW74-F1
#
_entry.id   AF-A0A968IW74-F1
#
_cell.length_a   1.000
_cell.length_b   1.000
_cell.length_c   1.000
_cell.angle_alpha   90.00
_cell.angle_beta   90.00
_cell.angle_gamma   90.00
#
_symmetry.space_group_name_H-M   'P 1'
#
loop_
_entity.id
_entity.type
_entity.pdbx_description
1 polymer ?
#
loop_
_entity_poly.entity_id
_entity_poly.type
_entity_poly.pdbx_seq_one_letter_code
_entity_poly.pdbx_strand_id
1 'polypeptide(L)'
;MSTTADNFGRGEIDTLTGGAGSDVFVLGDSRRAFYLGTGAQDYALITDFNPATDFLQVHGGSVYTVGAAPAGLPTGAALFVGNDLVAILTGVDPANSAAVLARFRPV
;
A
#
# COMPACT_ATOMS: atom_id res chain seq x y z
N MET A 1 19.20 17.76 -8.58
CA MET A 1 18.43 17.44 -7.35
C MET A 1 16.97 17.69 -7.68
N SER A 2 16.13 16.65 -7.73
CA SER A 2 14.69 16.82 -7.97
C SER A 2 14.03 17.09 -6.63
N THR A 3 13.51 18.30 -6.46
CA THR A 3 12.81 18.76 -5.27
C THR A 3 11.30 18.71 -5.55
N THR A 4 10.62 17.60 -5.30
CA THR A 4 9.16 17.56 -5.51
C THR A 4 8.50 16.57 -4.57
N ALA A 5 7.98 17.07 -3.45
CA ALA A 5 6.96 16.43 -2.63
C ALA A 5 5.60 16.25 -3.37
N ASP A 6 5.60 16.27 -4.71
CA ASP A 6 4.44 16.21 -5.60
C ASP A 6 4.39 14.90 -6.42
N ASN A 7 5.34 13.97 -6.22
CA ASN A 7 5.36 12.72 -6.96
C ASN A 7 4.49 11.63 -6.34
N PHE A 8 4.01 11.79 -5.10
CA PHE A 8 3.10 10.85 -4.42
C PHE A 8 3.62 9.40 -4.47
N GLY A 9 4.91 9.20 -4.20
CA GLY A 9 5.56 7.88 -4.25
C GLY A 9 5.89 7.40 -5.67
N ARG A 10 5.58 8.16 -6.73
CA ARG A 10 5.89 7.76 -8.11
C ARG A 10 7.39 7.60 -8.31
N GLY A 11 7.79 6.39 -8.68
CA GLY A 11 9.20 6.00 -8.88
C GLY A 11 9.97 5.78 -7.58
N GLU A 12 9.29 5.68 -6.44
CA GLU A 12 9.88 5.52 -5.11
C GLU A 12 9.43 4.20 -4.48
N ILE A 13 10.34 3.56 -3.73
CA ILE A 13 10.00 2.42 -2.87
C ILE A 13 10.20 2.90 -1.43
N ASP A 14 9.09 3.09 -0.73
CA ASP A 14 9.09 3.62 0.63
C ASP A 14 8.88 2.49 1.64
N THR A 15 9.83 2.30 2.54
CA THR A 15 9.71 1.33 3.64
C THR A 15 8.99 1.98 4.83
N LEU A 16 7.82 1.47 5.18
CA LEU A 16 6.98 1.97 6.27
C LEU A 16 6.89 0.95 7.41
N THR A 17 7.05 1.42 8.64
CA THR A 17 6.97 0.63 9.88
C THR A 17 6.16 1.43 10.89
N GLY A 18 5.05 0.89 11.39
CA GLY A 18 4.17 1.54 12.37
C GLY A 18 4.68 1.39 13.81
N GLY A 19 5.22 0.22 14.11
CA GLY A 19 5.67 -0.20 15.43
C GLY A 19 4.56 -0.87 16.22
N ALA A 20 4.51 -0.58 17.52
CA ALA A 20 3.47 -1.10 18.39
C ALA A 20 2.31 -0.11 18.46
N GLY A 21 1.08 -0.58 18.22
CA GLY A 21 -0.10 0.25 18.37
C GLY A 21 -1.16 -0.06 17.32
N SER A 22 -2.01 0.93 17.09
CA SER A 22 -2.95 0.96 15.97
C SER A 22 -2.48 2.07 15.04
N ASP A 23 -1.79 1.67 13.99
CA ASP A 23 -1.13 2.59 13.08
C ASP A 23 -1.96 2.83 11.82
N VAL A 24 -1.72 3.96 11.15
CA VAL A 24 -2.35 4.30 9.88
C VAL A 24 -1.28 4.53 8.83
N PHE A 25 -1.22 3.65 7.85
CA PHE A 25 -0.33 3.80 6.69
C PHE A 25 -1.07 4.56 5.58
N VAL A 26 -0.48 5.66 5.13
CA VAL A 26 -1.11 6.56 4.15
C VAL A 26 -0.68 6.19 2.73
N LEU A 27 -1.63 5.70 1.94
CA LEU A 27 -1.45 5.24 0.55
C LEU A 27 -2.28 6.06 -0.45
N GLY A 28 -2.90 7.15 0.01
CA GLY A 28 -3.70 8.05 -0.79
C GLY A 28 -4.27 9.19 0.03
N ASP A 29 -4.72 10.22 -0.67
CA ASP A 29 -5.46 11.35 -0.12
C ASP A 29 -6.78 11.55 -0.88
N SER A 30 -7.54 12.58 -0.52
CA SER A 30 -8.81 12.95 -1.18
C SER A 30 -8.71 13.26 -2.68
N ARG A 31 -7.49 13.36 -3.24
CA ARG A 31 -7.25 13.70 -4.64
C ARG A 31 -6.80 12.50 -5.45
N ARG A 32 -6.02 11.57 -4.87
CA ARG A 32 -5.46 10.41 -5.60
C ARG A 32 -4.90 9.32 -4.69
N ALA A 33 -4.81 8.11 -5.23
CA ALA A 33 -3.94 7.07 -4.69
C ALA A 33 -2.46 7.38 -5.01
N PHE A 34 -1.56 6.90 -4.15
CA PHE A 34 -0.11 7.05 -4.30
C PHE A 34 0.49 5.84 -5.05
N TYR A 35 1.76 5.94 -5.45
CA TYR A 35 2.50 4.88 -6.16
C TYR A 35 1.78 4.39 -7.42
N LEU A 36 1.34 5.33 -8.25
CA LEU A 36 0.65 5.03 -9.50
C LEU A 36 1.49 5.40 -10.72
N GLY A 37 1.43 4.55 -11.74
CA GLY A 37 1.86 4.80 -13.11
C GLY A 37 3.27 4.32 -13.43
N THR A 38 3.88 3.48 -12.59
CA THR A 38 5.12 2.75 -12.93
C THR A 38 5.01 1.23 -12.73
N GLY A 39 3.79 0.71 -12.61
CA GLY A 39 3.53 -0.72 -12.49
C GLY A 39 3.98 -1.25 -11.14
N ALA A 40 5.10 -2.00 -11.10
CA ALA A 40 5.66 -2.55 -9.88
C ALA A 40 7.03 -1.95 -9.51
N GLN A 41 7.40 -0.82 -10.12
CA GLN A 41 8.68 -0.14 -9.88
C GLN A 41 8.59 0.89 -8.74
N ASP A 42 7.37 1.24 -8.32
CA ASP A 42 7.05 2.07 -7.17
C ASP A 42 6.03 1.35 -6.28
N TYR A 43 6.19 1.46 -4.97
CA TYR A 43 5.23 0.93 -3.97
C TYR A 43 5.66 1.27 -2.54
N ALA A 44 4.70 1.26 -1.62
CA ALA A 44 4.99 1.22 -0.19
C ALA A 44 5.31 -0.22 0.27
N LEU A 45 6.48 -0.43 0.88
CA LEU A 45 6.84 -1.66 1.57
C LEU A 45 6.48 -1.53 3.06
N ILE A 46 5.33 -2.06 3.45
CA ILE A 46 4.85 -2.00 4.83
C ILE A 46 5.30 -3.25 5.59
N THR A 47 6.13 -3.04 6.61
CA THR A 47 6.94 -4.09 7.24
C THR A 47 6.27 -4.83 8.40
N ASP A 48 5.28 -4.21 9.04
CA ASP A 48 4.69 -4.71 10.29
C ASP A 48 3.16 -4.53 10.35
N PHE A 49 2.50 -4.46 9.20
CA PHE A 49 1.04 -4.32 9.15
C PHE A 49 0.33 -5.45 9.88
N ASN A 50 -0.45 -5.08 10.89
CA ASN A 50 -1.29 -5.98 11.65
C ASN A 50 -2.78 -5.79 11.28
N PRO A 51 -3.42 -6.73 10.54
CA PRO A 51 -4.84 -6.65 10.20
C PRO A 51 -5.78 -6.78 11.41
N ALA A 52 -5.27 -6.94 12.64
CA ALA A 52 -6.02 -6.86 13.89
C ALA A 52 -6.01 -5.46 14.53
N THR A 53 -5.09 -4.55 14.17
CA THR A 53 -4.99 -3.22 14.81
C THR A 53 -4.85 -2.08 13.81
N ASP A 54 -4.20 -2.28 12.68
CA ASP A 54 -3.77 -1.18 11.81
C ASP A 54 -4.78 -0.88 10.71
N PHE A 55 -4.58 0.27 10.07
CA PHE A 55 -5.43 0.77 9.00
C PHE A 55 -4.61 1.28 7.82
N LEU A 56 -5.25 1.27 6.65
CA LEU A 56 -4.68 1.78 5.41
C LEU A 56 -5.56 2.96 4.97
N GLN A 57 -5.01 4.17 4.99
CA GLN A 57 -5.69 5.31 4.38
C GLN A 57 -5.51 5.23 2.87
N VAL A 58 -6.62 5.21 2.14
CA VAL A 58 -6.66 5.02 0.69
C VAL A 58 -7.53 6.08 0.03
N HIS A 59 -7.30 6.36 -1.25
CA HIS A 59 -8.15 7.28 -1.99
C HIS A 59 -9.50 6.63 -2.30
N GLY A 60 -10.60 7.26 -1.88
CA GLY A 60 -11.94 6.67 -1.99
C GLY A 60 -12.46 6.50 -3.42
N GLY A 61 -11.91 7.25 -4.38
CA GLY A 61 -12.27 7.12 -5.81
C GLY A 61 -11.57 5.97 -6.54
N SER A 62 -10.63 5.28 -5.90
CA SER A 62 -9.84 4.21 -6.53
C SER A 62 -10.40 2.82 -6.19
N VAL A 63 -10.35 1.91 -7.16
CA VAL A 63 -10.69 0.50 -6.95
C VAL A 63 -9.41 -0.27 -6.64
N TYR A 64 -9.34 -0.82 -5.44
CA TYR A 64 -8.21 -1.59 -4.96
C TYR A 64 -8.51 -3.09 -4.98
N THR A 65 -7.51 -3.88 -5.34
CA THR A 65 -7.53 -5.34 -5.20
C THR A 65 -6.37 -5.79 -4.32
N VAL A 66 -6.57 -6.93 -3.66
CA VAL A 66 -5.53 -7.56 -2.83
C VAL A 66 -5.18 -8.92 -3.42
N GLY A 67 -3.89 -9.19 -3.58
CA GLY A 67 -3.38 -10.43 -4.15
C GLY A 67 -1.99 -10.78 -3.63
N ALA A 68 -1.34 -11.77 -4.24
CA ALA A 68 0.04 -12.11 -3.91
C ALA A 68 1.00 -11.07 -4.47
N ALA A 69 2.05 -10.75 -3.70
CA ALA A 69 3.15 -9.92 -4.20
C ALA A 69 3.80 -10.53 -5.46
N PRO A 70 4.17 -9.71 -6.46
CA PRO A 70 4.86 -10.19 -7.66
C PRO A 70 6.15 -10.96 -7.35
N ALA A 71 6.48 -11.93 -8.18
CA ALA A 71 7.73 -12.69 -8.04
C ALA A 71 8.96 -11.76 -8.08
N GLY A 72 9.93 -12.01 -7.20
CA GLY A 72 11.13 -11.19 -7.08
C GLY A 72 11.00 -9.97 -6.17
N LEU A 73 9.80 -9.70 -5.62
CA LEU A 73 9.56 -8.68 -4.59
C LEU A 73 9.39 -9.33 -3.20
N PRO A 74 9.43 -8.54 -2.10
CA PRO A 74 9.15 -9.04 -0.77
C PRO A 74 7.81 -9.78 -0.68
N THR A 75 7.79 -10.87 0.08
CA THR A 75 6.61 -11.75 0.16
C THR A 75 5.55 -11.20 1.11
N GLY A 76 4.30 -11.22 0.67
CA GLY A 76 3.16 -10.80 1.45
C GLY A 76 1.93 -10.50 0.58
N ALA A 77 0.92 -9.90 1.19
CA ALA A 77 -0.25 -9.40 0.51
C ALA A 77 0.09 -8.08 -0.20
N ALA A 78 -0.22 -7.99 -1.49
CA ALA A 78 -0.03 -6.80 -2.30
C ALA A 78 -1.36 -6.11 -2.58
N LEU A 79 -1.34 -4.78 -2.52
CA LEU A 79 -2.44 -3.91 -2.92
C LEU A 79 -2.18 -3.39 -4.31
N PHE A 80 -3.19 -3.50 -5.19
CA PHE A 80 -3.11 -2.99 -6.55
C PHE A 80 -4.23 -2.00 -6.84
N VAL A 81 -3.95 -1.03 -7.70
CA VAL A 81 -4.95 -0.19 -8.37
C VAL A 81 -4.77 -0.39 -9.88
N GLY A 82 -5.70 -1.12 -10.50
CA GLY A 82 -5.51 -1.59 -11.87
C GLY A 82 -4.28 -2.52 -11.96
N ASN A 83 -3.27 -2.11 -12.72
CA ASN A 83 -2.01 -2.85 -12.88
C ASN A 83 -0.85 -2.25 -12.05
N ASP A 84 -1.09 -1.17 -11.31
CA ASP A 84 -0.09 -0.53 -10.45
C ASP A 84 -0.10 -1.19 -9.06
N LEU A 85 1.10 -1.54 -8.58
CA LEU A 85 1.35 -2.03 -7.23
C LEU A 85 1.45 -0.83 -6.29
N VAL A 86 0.50 -0.70 -5.37
CA VAL A 86 0.47 0.43 -4.42
C VAL A 86 1.25 0.11 -3.15
N ALA A 87 1.12 -1.13 -2.65
CA ALA A 87 1.80 -1.53 -1.43
C ALA A 87 2.04 -3.04 -1.36
N ILE A 88 3.06 -3.44 -0.62
CA ILE A 88 3.28 -4.82 -0.14
C ILE A 88 3.21 -4.80 1.39
N LEU A 89 2.31 -5.59 1.95
CA LEU A 89 2.19 -5.86 3.39
C LEU A 89 2.99 -7.12 3.71
N THR A 90 4.24 -6.97 4.15
CA THR A 90 5.14 -8.10 4.31
C THR A 90 4.65 -9.06 5.38
N GLY A 91 4.73 -10.37 5.11
CA GLY A 91 4.32 -11.40 6.07
C GLY A 91 2.81 -11.55 6.25
N VAL A 92 1.98 -10.70 5.62
CA VAL A 92 0.53 -10.89 5.57
C VAL A 92 0.19 -11.91 4.49
N ASP A 93 -0.60 -12.93 4.83
CA ASP A 93 -1.07 -13.92 3.86
C ASP A 93 -2.02 -13.27 2.82
N PRO A 94 -1.72 -13.34 1.51
CA PRO A 94 -2.62 -12.86 0.44
C PRO A 94 -4.04 -13.45 0.50
N ALA A 95 -4.21 -14.65 1.06
CA ALA A 95 -5.53 -15.26 1.24
C ALA A 95 -6.41 -14.50 2.24
N ASN A 96 -5.82 -13.67 3.12
CA ASN A 96 -6.52 -12.80 4.06
C ASN A 96 -6.96 -11.46 3.43
N SER A 97 -7.16 -11.42 2.10
CA SER A 97 -7.56 -10.23 1.35
C SER A 97 -8.79 -9.52 1.93
N ALA A 98 -9.81 -10.26 2.38
CA ALA A 98 -10.99 -9.69 3.01
C ALA A 98 -10.68 -8.95 4.32
N ALA A 99 -9.75 -9.48 5.13
CA ALA A 99 -9.32 -8.83 6.36
C ALA A 99 -8.54 -7.54 6.07
N VAL A 100 -7.69 -7.55 5.04
CA VAL A 100 -6.95 -6.36 4.59
C VAL A 100 -7.91 -5.28 4.06
N LEU A 101 -8.87 -5.66 3.20
CA LEU A 101 -9.86 -4.73 2.65
C LEU A 101 -10.73 -4.11 3.75
N ALA A 102 -11.06 -4.87 4.81
CA ALA A 102 -11.79 -4.36 5.97
C ALA A 102 -11.01 -3.29 6.77
N ARG A 103 -9.72 -3.12 6.52
CA ARG A 103 -8.86 -2.10 7.16
C ARG A 103 -8.71 -0.81 6.37
N PHE A 104 -9.40 -0.68 5.25
CA PHE A 104 -9.31 0.54 4.46
C PHE A 104 -10.09 1.67 5.12
N ARG A 105 -9.45 2.84 5.16
CA ARG A 105 -10.07 4.12 5.52
C ARG A 105 -10.04 5.03 4.30
N PRO A 106 -11.09 5.00 3.46
CA PRO A 106 -11.20 5.88 2.32
C PRO A 106 -11.24 7.35 2.73
N VAL A 107 -10.54 8.19 1.97
CA VAL A 107 -10.53 9.66 2.10
C VAL A 107 -10.79 10.35 0.77
#